data_AF-A0A8X7NAG8-F1
#
_entry.id   AF-A0A8X7NAG8-F1
#
_cell.length_a   1.000
_cell.length_b   1.000
_cell.length_c   1.000
_cell.angle_alpha   90.00
_cell.angle_beta   90.00
_cell.angle_gamma   90.00
#
_symmetry.space_group_name_H-M   'P 1'
#
loop_
_entity.id
_entity.type
_entity.pdbx_description
1 polymer ?
#
loop_
_entity_poly.entity_id
_entity_poly.type
_entity_poly.pdbx_seq_one_letter_code
_entity_poly.pdbx_strand_id
1 'polypeptide(L)'
;MASEQVAAGASIVADSVTVLVDGAFQDHILELTPFLARALPQDHRQAFTDNVRSNVSPEEGDAFENDPQKRIEVLSIIVNALKTLPEPATDRELEGAFNLLLTLILTSPAASASSSSSSSRTETELSKEQTELLSRLAEVVGSSSSASATDKSIAKYRILTNFFNALPSRSPVRLTIFLSLLSLAAHSDDLDILSSASAYVSSSSSSSSTSAASVLLYSLPAWLAQWSLDEGRKQEVLKQVADILLKQTDDATAAGDEADPSAAARTLAFHKLYLRFLDAASTEAGDASTSAAETTVALALRLPHVFDFPSLLESRAILGLEKSNAPLWTLLVEVVLAPGGRGQRFESWKAKNGGLLSKIGVQEAVLVRKIRLLDIASLCAAQVYSDTAAAAAAAAAAAVAAQQQPTEDTKSPAEVAYSLIASSALPSEPAEDVETWVIDVIRAGLVSGKLSQVNEVFRVYRVSSVIPLVEFSASQKGGEGVFSRKQWEVLEVKLGAWRESISRMLETLGAAAKQQQVSNAAAQAVAQAQAGSEQQQQQQQHASVQQAQAVN
;
A
#
# COMPACT_ATOMS: atom_id res chain seq x y z
N MET A 1 -22.43 51.81 -13.84
CA MET A 1 -21.63 52.22 -15.00
C MET A 1 -20.21 51.70 -14.79
N ALA A 2 -19.76 50.88 -15.73
CA ALA A 2 -18.37 50.51 -16.06
C ALA A 2 -17.43 50.02 -14.94
N SER A 3 -17.07 48.73 -15.01
CA SER A 3 -15.70 48.34 -15.38
C SER A 3 -15.60 46.83 -15.66
N GLU A 4 -15.21 46.55 -16.89
CA GLU A 4 -15.00 45.25 -17.55
C GLU A 4 -13.63 44.62 -17.21
N GLN A 5 -13.53 43.31 -17.46
CA GLN A 5 -12.33 42.52 -17.83
C GLN A 5 -11.17 42.37 -16.82
N VAL A 6 -10.88 41.13 -16.40
CA VAL A 6 -9.85 40.26 -17.01
C VAL A 6 -10.14 38.81 -16.61
N ALA A 7 -10.45 37.99 -17.62
CA ALA A 7 -10.51 36.54 -17.54
C ALA A 7 -9.09 35.96 -17.67
N ALA A 8 -8.74 34.99 -16.83
CA ALA A 8 -7.67 34.04 -17.09
C ALA A 8 -8.01 32.73 -16.37
N GLY A 9 -8.26 31.70 -17.19
CA GLY A 9 -8.70 30.37 -16.76
C GLY A 9 -7.67 29.66 -15.90
N ALA A 10 -8.16 29.00 -14.85
CA ALA A 10 -7.38 28.14 -13.99
C ALA A 10 -6.85 26.93 -14.79
N SER A 11 -5.54 26.80 -14.76
CA SER A 11 -4.68 25.71 -15.22
C SER A 11 -5.21 24.32 -14.88
N ILE A 12 -5.76 23.63 -15.89
CA ILE A 12 -5.67 22.17 -16.02
C ILE A 12 -4.37 21.92 -16.80
N VAL A 13 -3.65 20.84 -16.48
CA VAL A 13 -2.33 20.42 -17.01
C VAL A 13 -1.20 20.66 -15.99
N ALA A 14 -1.11 19.76 -15.01
CA ALA A 14 0.18 19.41 -14.42
C ALA A 14 0.62 18.12 -15.13
N ASP A 15 1.78 18.19 -15.80
CA ASP A 15 2.54 17.10 -16.40
C ASP A 15 2.00 16.42 -17.68
N SER A 16 1.40 17.17 -18.59
CA SER A 16 1.49 16.81 -20.02
C SER A 16 2.31 17.86 -20.75
N VAL A 17 3.33 17.42 -21.50
CA VAL A 17 3.95 18.24 -22.54
C VAL A 17 2.92 18.34 -23.66
N THR A 18 1.90 19.18 -23.46
CA THR A 18 1.08 19.63 -24.57
C THR A 18 2.00 20.46 -25.44
N VAL A 19 2.44 19.87 -26.55
CA VAL A 19 2.95 20.66 -27.66
C VAL A 19 1.77 21.48 -28.12
N LEU A 20 1.61 22.68 -27.56
CA LEU A 20 0.72 23.71 -28.06
C LEU A 20 1.25 24.06 -29.44
N VAL A 21 0.73 23.38 -30.46
CA VAL A 21 0.96 23.79 -31.83
C VAL A 21 -0.09 24.85 -32.12
N ASP A 22 0.32 26.10 -32.12
CA ASP A 22 -0.44 27.20 -32.70
C ASP A 22 -0.59 26.92 -34.20
N GLY A 23 -1.76 26.47 -34.63
CA GLY A 23 -2.05 26.11 -36.01
C GLY A 23 -3.47 25.58 -36.21
N ALA A 24 -3.99 25.66 -37.43
CA ALA A 24 -5.32 25.14 -37.75
C ALA A 24 -5.30 23.60 -37.68
N PHE A 25 -6.44 23.00 -37.30
CA PHE A 25 -6.60 21.54 -37.24
C PHE A 25 -6.17 20.84 -38.54
N GLN A 26 -6.48 21.47 -39.68
CA GLN A 26 -6.13 21.01 -41.01
C GLN A 26 -4.62 20.91 -41.24
N ASP A 27 -3.86 21.93 -40.81
CA ASP A 27 -2.40 21.97 -41.00
C ASP A 27 -1.73 20.86 -40.21
N HIS A 28 -2.17 20.65 -38.96
CA HIS A 28 -1.65 19.58 -38.10
C HIS A 28 -1.92 18.19 -38.68
N ILE A 29 -3.11 17.95 -39.24
CA ILE A 29 -3.41 16.66 -39.87
C ILE A 29 -2.58 16.46 -41.14
N LEU A 30 -2.43 17.47 -41.98
CA LEU A 30 -1.66 17.36 -43.22
C LEU A 30 -0.15 17.17 -42.97
N GLU A 31 0.39 17.74 -41.89
CA GLU A 31 1.79 17.52 -41.48
C GLU A 31 1.99 16.11 -40.88
N LEU A 32 1.02 15.62 -40.12
CA LEU A 32 1.11 14.34 -39.42
C LEU A 32 0.87 13.14 -40.36
N THR A 33 -0.02 13.28 -41.34
CA THR A 33 -0.40 12.22 -42.30
C THR A 33 0.81 11.55 -42.99
N PRO A 34 1.79 12.28 -43.57
CA PRO A 34 2.95 11.65 -44.22
C PRO A 34 3.87 10.91 -43.24
N PHE A 35 3.91 11.32 -41.97
CA PHE A 35 4.64 10.59 -40.94
C PHE A 35 3.92 9.28 -40.57
N LEU A 36 2.62 9.34 -40.34
CA LEU A 36 1.80 8.16 -40.03
C LEU A 36 1.70 7.18 -41.19
N ALA A 37 1.71 7.66 -42.43
CA ALA A 37 1.73 6.83 -43.63
C ALA A 37 2.92 5.86 -43.67
N ARG A 38 4.01 6.13 -42.93
CA ARG A 38 5.16 5.22 -42.83
C ARG A 38 4.82 3.89 -42.14
N ALA A 39 3.75 3.85 -41.34
CA ALA A 39 3.23 2.62 -40.74
C ALA A 39 2.61 1.65 -41.76
N LEU A 40 2.27 2.13 -42.96
CA LEU A 40 1.64 1.32 -44.02
C LEU A 40 2.69 0.78 -45.02
N PRO A 41 2.40 -0.34 -45.71
CA PRO A 41 3.21 -0.83 -46.82
C PRO A 41 3.44 0.24 -47.89
N GLN A 42 4.62 0.24 -48.51
CA GLN A 42 5.11 1.31 -49.38
C GLN A 42 4.16 1.65 -50.54
N ASP A 43 3.45 0.64 -51.06
CA ASP A 43 2.51 0.76 -52.17
C ASP A 43 1.22 1.51 -51.81
N HIS A 44 0.85 1.55 -50.52
CA HIS A 44 -0.41 2.14 -50.05
C HIS A 44 -0.23 3.55 -49.46
N ARG A 45 1.02 4.03 -49.31
CA ARG A 45 1.32 5.29 -48.60
C ARG A 45 0.79 6.52 -49.32
N GLN A 46 0.98 6.58 -50.64
CA GLN A 46 0.51 7.71 -51.45
C GLN A 46 -1.02 7.73 -51.52
N ALA A 47 -1.63 6.57 -51.80
CA ALA A 47 -3.09 6.44 -51.82
C ALA A 47 -3.75 6.84 -50.49
N PHE A 48 -3.13 6.51 -49.35
CA PHE A 48 -3.61 6.95 -48.04
C PHE A 48 -3.46 8.47 -47.83
N THR A 49 -2.32 9.04 -48.20
CA THR A 49 -2.07 10.48 -48.06
C THR A 49 -3.03 11.30 -48.92
N ASP A 50 -3.30 10.82 -50.14
CA ASP A 50 -4.24 11.47 -51.07
C ASP A 50 -5.69 11.33 -50.61
N ASN A 51 -6.06 10.21 -49.99
CA ASN A 51 -7.37 10.01 -49.38
C ASN A 51 -7.61 10.98 -48.22
N VAL A 52 -6.67 11.09 -47.28
CA VAL A 52 -6.79 12.02 -46.14
C VAL A 52 -6.81 13.47 -46.63
N ARG A 53 -5.96 13.83 -47.61
CA ARG A 53 -5.96 15.18 -48.21
C ARG A 53 -7.29 15.53 -48.88
N SER A 54 -7.92 14.57 -49.56
CA SER A 54 -9.22 14.79 -50.23
C SER A 54 -10.34 15.06 -49.23
N ASN A 55 -10.33 14.38 -48.08
CA ASN A 55 -11.31 14.58 -47.01
C ASN A 55 -11.10 15.88 -46.21
N VAL A 56 -9.90 16.48 -46.30
CA VAL A 56 -9.48 17.69 -45.59
C VAL A 56 -9.49 18.91 -46.54
N SER A 57 -10.29 18.90 -47.61
CA SER A 57 -10.21 19.88 -48.71
C SER A 57 -10.19 21.36 -48.27
N PRO A 58 -9.39 22.24 -48.94
CA PRO A 58 -9.22 23.66 -48.57
C PRO A 58 -10.38 24.59 -48.97
N GLU A 59 -11.38 24.12 -49.72
CA GLU A 59 -12.46 24.96 -50.25
C GLU A 59 -13.55 25.32 -49.21
N GLU A 60 -13.54 24.69 -48.03
CA GLU A 60 -14.51 24.90 -46.94
C GLU A 60 -13.85 25.34 -45.61
N GLY A 61 -12.71 26.05 -45.65
CA GLY A 61 -11.82 26.33 -44.49
C GLY A 61 -12.53 26.67 -43.17
N ASP A 62 -13.39 27.69 -43.14
CA ASP A 62 -14.12 28.09 -41.91
C ASP A 62 -15.24 27.12 -41.50
N ALA A 63 -15.81 26.37 -42.44
CA ALA A 63 -16.90 25.42 -42.17
C ALA A 63 -16.36 24.09 -41.65
N PHE A 64 -15.22 23.63 -42.17
CA PHE A 64 -14.52 22.42 -41.73
C PHE A 64 -13.92 22.59 -40.32
N GLU A 65 -13.42 23.79 -40.01
CA GLU A 65 -12.89 24.09 -38.68
C GLU A 65 -13.99 24.10 -37.60
N ASN A 66 -15.24 24.34 -37.99
CA ASN A 66 -16.38 24.35 -37.07
C ASN A 66 -17.22 23.06 -37.09
N ASP A 67 -16.93 22.10 -37.97
CA ASP A 67 -17.67 20.84 -38.07
C ASP A 67 -17.02 19.71 -37.24
N PRO A 68 -17.57 19.36 -36.05
CA PRO A 68 -17.00 18.33 -35.20
C PRO A 68 -17.07 16.92 -35.80
N GLN A 69 -18.04 16.63 -36.67
CA GLN A 69 -18.24 15.28 -37.21
C GLN A 69 -17.19 14.95 -38.26
N LYS A 70 -16.93 15.88 -39.19
CA LYS A 70 -15.88 15.73 -40.20
C LYS A 70 -14.50 15.57 -39.57
N ARG A 71 -14.22 16.29 -38.48
CA ARG A 71 -12.96 16.15 -37.72
C ARG A 71 -12.78 14.74 -37.14
N ILE A 72 -13.82 14.19 -36.52
CA ILE A 72 -13.78 12.83 -35.96
C ILE A 72 -13.67 11.78 -37.08
N GLU A 73 -14.37 11.98 -38.21
CA GLU A 73 -14.29 11.08 -39.36
C GLU A 73 -12.88 11.00 -39.94
N VAL A 74 -12.23 12.15 -40.18
CA VAL A 74 -10.84 12.18 -40.65
C VAL A 74 -9.89 11.52 -39.65
N LEU A 75 -10.05 11.80 -38.35
CA LEU A 75 -9.27 11.14 -37.31
C LEU A 75 -9.51 9.62 -37.27
N SER A 76 -10.74 9.18 -37.55
CA SER A 76 -11.07 7.75 -37.63
C SER A 76 -10.39 7.05 -38.80
N ILE A 77 -10.29 7.70 -39.97
CA ILE A 77 -9.56 7.19 -41.13
C ILE A 77 -8.09 6.99 -40.76
N ILE A 78 -7.50 7.96 -40.07
CA ILE A 78 -6.11 7.93 -39.65
C ILE A 78 -5.86 6.82 -38.62
N VAL A 79 -6.64 6.78 -37.54
CA VAL A 79 -6.47 5.78 -36.46
C VAL A 79 -6.71 4.36 -36.98
N ASN A 80 -7.71 4.15 -37.84
CA ASN A 80 -8.00 2.82 -38.40
C ASN A 80 -6.95 2.33 -39.40
N ALA A 81 -6.22 3.25 -40.04
CA ALA A 81 -5.12 2.90 -40.92
C ALA A 81 -3.85 2.50 -40.15
N LEU A 82 -3.70 2.97 -38.90
CA LEU A 82 -2.59 2.63 -38.02
C LEU A 82 -2.77 1.21 -37.43
N LYS A 83 -2.10 0.23 -38.03
CA LYS A 83 -2.03 -1.15 -37.48
C LYS A 83 -0.72 -1.42 -36.72
N THR A 84 0.33 -0.70 -37.07
CA THR A 84 1.66 -0.81 -36.49
C THR A 84 2.24 0.58 -36.27
N LEU A 85 3.28 0.69 -35.46
CA LEU A 85 3.97 1.96 -35.27
C LEU A 85 4.74 2.35 -36.56
N PRO A 86 4.85 3.66 -36.86
CA PRO A 86 5.64 4.13 -38.00
C PRO A 86 7.13 3.76 -37.87
N GLU A 87 7.71 3.11 -38.89
CA GLU A 87 9.15 2.83 -38.97
C GLU A 87 9.75 3.27 -40.31
N PRO A 88 10.95 3.89 -40.32
CA PRO A 88 11.77 4.32 -39.19
C PRO A 88 11.27 5.64 -38.56
N ALA A 89 11.37 5.76 -37.24
CA ALA A 89 11.03 6.96 -36.46
C ALA A 89 11.88 7.05 -35.19
N THR A 90 12.24 8.26 -34.77
CA THR A 90 12.92 8.50 -33.49
C THR A 90 11.92 8.53 -32.33
N ASP A 91 12.37 8.26 -31.11
CA ASP A 91 11.51 8.26 -29.91
C ASP A 91 10.80 9.61 -29.69
N ARG A 92 11.49 10.72 -29.96
CA ARG A 92 10.94 12.08 -29.83
C ARG A 92 9.87 12.38 -30.87
N GLU A 93 10.05 11.93 -32.11
CA GLU A 93 9.06 12.10 -33.18
C GLU A 93 7.81 11.26 -32.90
N LEU A 94 7.98 10.03 -32.39
CA LEU A 94 6.86 9.19 -31.97
C LEU A 94 6.09 9.83 -30.82
N GLU A 95 6.77 10.29 -29.77
CA GLU A 95 6.12 10.95 -28.64
C GLU A 95 5.36 12.22 -29.07
N GLY A 96 5.99 13.08 -29.87
CA GLY A 96 5.37 14.30 -30.39
C GLY A 96 4.14 14.03 -31.27
N ALA A 97 4.24 13.08 -32.19
CA ALA A 97 3.14 12.72 -33.10
C ALA A 97 1.92 12.17 -32.36
N PHE A 98 2.12 11.27 -31.38
CA PHE A 98 1.02 10.71 -30.61
C PHE A 98 0.43 11.69 -29.59
N ASN A 99 1.25 12.58 -29.00
CA ASN A 99 0.75 13.67 -28.15
C ASN A 99 -0.08 14.69 -28.96
N LEU A 100 0.31 14.96 -30.22
CA LEU A 100 -0.48 15.80 -31.13
C LEU A 100 -1.81 15.13 -31.48
N LEU A 101 -1.81 13.83 -31.84
CA LEU A 101 -3.05 13.07 -32.07
C LEU A 101 -3.98 13.09 -30.86
N LEU A 102 -3.45 12.86 -29.66
CA LEU A 102 -4.20 12.93 -28.42
C LEU A 102 -4.86 14.31 -28.26
N THR A 103 -4.10 15.38 -28.48
CA THR A 103 -4.61 16.75 -28.38
C THR A 103 -5.70 17.02 -29.43
N LEU A 104 -5.51 16.60 -30.68
CA LEU A 104 -6.51 16.73 -31.75
C LEU A 104 -7.80 15.97 -31.43
N ILE A 105 -7.71 14.77 -30.86
CA ILE A 105 -8.88 13.98 -30.45
C ILE A 105 -9.62 14.64 -29.28
N LEU A 106 -8.88 15.13 -28.27
CA LEU A 106 -9.47 15.77 -27.08
C LEU A 106 -10.09 17.14 -27.36
N THR A 107 -9.53 17.88 -28.32
CA THR A 107 -10.03 19.20 -28.75
C THR A 107 -11.16 19.14 -29.76
N SER A 108 -11.39 17.98 -30.40
CA SER A 108 -12.54 17.79 -31.29
C SER A 108 -13.85 17.79 -30.47
N PRO A 109 -14.81 18.68 -30.72
CA PRO A 109 -16.07 18.70 -29.98
C PRO A 109 -16.86 17.41 -30.26
N ALA A 110 -17.55 16.87 -29.25
CA ALA A 110 -18.50 15.79 -29.46
C ALA A 110 -19.73 16.30 -30.22
N ALA A 111 -20.21 15.57 -31.22
CA ALA A 111 -21.38 15.94 -32.04
C ALA A 111 -22.67 16.19 -31.22
N SER A 112 -22.75 15.70 -29.98
CA SER A 112 -23.91 15.84 -29.08
C SER A 112 -23.93 17.13 -28.24
N ALA A 113 -22.90 17.98 -28.30
CA ALA A 113 -22.78 19.16 -27.42
C ALA A 113 -23.45 20.45 -27.97
N SER A 114 -24.14 20.39 -29.12
CA SER A 114 -24.58 21.58 -29.86
C SER A 114 -25.86 22.25 -29.35
N SER A 115 -26.40 21.90 -28.17
CA SER A 115 -27.60 22.57 -27.66
C SER A 115 -27.77 22.57 -26.14
N SER A 116 -26.90 23.26 -25.39
CA SER A 116 -27.36 24.06 -24.23
C SER A 116 -26.22 24.85 -23.56
N SER A 117 -26.45 26.16 -23.46
CA SER A 117 -26.02 27.11 -22.43
C SER A 117 -24.74 26.83 -21.63
N SER A 118 -23.78 27.73 -21.83
CA SER A 118 -22.86 28.25 -20.82
C SER A 118 -23.43 28.23 -19.39
N SER A 119 -23.02 27.28 -18.55
CA SER A 119 -22.82 27.39 -17.07
C SER A 119 -22.67 26.02 -16.40
N SER A 120 -21.58 25.27 -16.67
CA SER A 120 -20.89 24.38 -15.70
C SER A 120 -19.83 23.55 -16.45
N ARG A 121 -18.61 24.09 -16.59
CA ARG A 121 -17.43 23.29 -16.92
C ARG A 121 -17.07 22.44 -15.70
N THR A 122 -17.76 21.31 -15.54
CA THR A 122 -17.35 20.26 -14.62
C THR A 122 -17.51 18.95 -15.37
N GLU A 123 -16.37 18.40 -15.78
CA GLU A 123 -16.20 17.06 -16.37
C GLU A 123 -16.79 16.89 -17.79
N THR A 124 -15.99 17.20 -18.80
CA THR A 124 -16.29 16.91 -20.22
C THR A 124 -16.42 15.40 -20.40
N GLU A 125 -17.64 14.88 -20.49
CA GLU A 125 -17.88 13.48 -20.89
C GLU A 125 -17.37 13.28 -22.32
N LEU A 126 -16.41 12.38 -22.51
CA LEU A 126 -15.87 12.02 -23.82
C LEU A 126 -16.96 11.33 -24.66
N SER A 127 -17.05 11.67 -25.94
CA SER A 127 -17.95 10.97 -26.87
C SER A 127 -17.58 9.48 -26.98
N LYS A 128 -18.56 8.64 -27.32
CA LYS A 128 -18.34 7.21 -27.62
C LYS A 128 -17.29 7.02 -28.73
N GLU A 129 -17.32 7.88 -29.74
CA GLU A 129 -16.38 7.84 -30.87
C GLU A 129 -14.96 8.22 -30.44
N GLN A 130 -14.80 9.27 -29.62
CA GLN A 130 -13.51 9.65 -29.05
C GLN A 130 -12.93 8.54 -28.18
N THR A 131 -13.79 7.89 -27.39
CA THR A 131 -13.43 6.76 -26.53
C THR A 131 -12.90 5.59 -27.35
N GLU A 132 -13.55 5.24 -28.47
CA GLU A 132 -13.12 4.16 -29.37
C GLU A 132 -11.80 4.49 -30.08
N LEU A 133 -11.61 5.73 -30.53
CA LEU A 133 -10.36 6.16 -31.15
C LEU A 133 -9.19 6.08 -30.16
N LEU A 134 -9.39 6.54 -28.92
CA LEU A 134 -8.37 6.49 -27.88
C LEU A 134 -8.06 5.05 -27.45
N SER A 135 -9.04 4.15 -27.36
CA SER A 135 -8.79 2.74 -27.07
C SER A 135 -7.99 2.08 -28.18
N ARG A 136 -8.32 2.34 -29.45
CA ARG A 136 -7.57 1.81 -30.60
C ARG A 136 -6.13 2.34 -30.61
N LEU A 137 -5.92 3.63 -30.36
CA LEU A 137 -4.57 4.18 -30.26
C LEU A 137 -3.76 3.54 -29.13
N ALA A 138 -4.37 3.35 -27.96
CA ALA A 138 -3.73 2.66 -26.83
C ALA A 138 -3.37 1.21 -27.17
N GLU A 139 -4.25 0.51 -27.89
CA GLU A 139 -3.99 -0.85 -28.38
C GLU A 139 -2.87 -0.90 -29.42
N VAL A 140 -2.82 0.05 -30.36
CA VAL A 140 -1.76 0.12 -31.39
C VAL A 140 -0.39 0.36 -30.73
N VAL A 141 -0.31 1.28 -29.77
CA VAL A 141 0.94 1.55 -29.02
C VAL A 141 1.30 0.38 -28.11
N GLY A 142 0.30 -0.25 -27.48
CA GLY A 142 0.44 -1.44 -26.63
C GLY A 142 0.74 -2.72 -27.41
N SER A 143 0.50 -2.76 -28.72
CA SER A 143 0.71 -3.95 -29.54
C SER A 143 2.20 -4.26 -29.72
N SER A 144 2.59 -5.47 -29.32
CA SER A 144 3.98 -5.95 -29.30
C SER A 144 4.52 -6.40 -30.67
N SER A 145 3.90 -6.00 -31.78
CA SER A 145 4.18 -6.56 -33.12
C SER A 145 5.47 -6.06 -33.80
N SER A 146 6.23 -5.14 -33.20
CA SER A 146 7.50 -4.68 -33.77
C SER A 146 8.68 -5.53 -33.31
N ALA A 147 9.46 -6.08 -34.25
CA ALA A 147 10.68 -6.87 -34.01
C ALA A 147 11.80 -6.14 -33.23
N SER A 148 11.65 -4.83 -32.99
CA SER A 148 12.53 -3.95 -32.20
C SER A 148 11.92 -3.61 -30.82
N ALA A 149 11.25 -4.58 -30.18
CA ALA A 149 10.41 -4.35 -29.01
C ALA A 149 11.14 -3.82 -27.76
N THR A 150 12.42 -4.14 -27.59
CA THR A 150 13.23 -3.70 -26.43
C THR A 150 13.70 -2.25 -26.53
N ASP A 151 14.07 -1.78 -27.72
CA ASP A 151 14.67 -0.44 -27.87
C ASP A 151 13.66 0.71 -27.82
N LYS A 152 12.37 0.45 -28.10
CA LYS A 152 11.31 1.48 -28.10
C LYS A 152 10.31 1.37 -26.94
N SER A 153 10.52 0.48 -25.97
CA SER A 153 9.59 0.30 -24.84
C SER A 153 9.40 1.60 -24.05
N ILE A 154 10.49 2.35 -23.83
CA ILE A 154 10.51 3.63 -23.11
C ILE A 154 9.62 4.68 -23.79
N ALA A 155 9.69 4.82 -25.12
CA ALA A 155 8.84 5.76 -25.85
C ALA A 155 7.36 5.37 -25.75
N LYS A 156 7.04 4.07 -25.86
CA LYS A 156 5.67 3.56 -25.70
C LYS A 156 5.14 3.83 -24.28
N TYR A 157 5.94 3.62 -23.25
CA TYR A 157 5.58 3.96 -21.86
C TYR A 157 5.28 5.43 -21.68
N ARG A 158 6.12 6.32 -22.23
CA ARG A 158 5.91 7.78 -22.16
C ARG A 158 4.62 8.19 -22.84
N ILE A 159 4.37 7.71 -24.06
CA ILE A 159 3.14 8.00 -24.80
C ILE A 159 1.91 7.55 -24.00
N LEU A 160 1.89 6.30 -23.54
CA LEU A 160 0.75 5.77 -22.79
C LEU A 160 0.56 6.45 -21.42
N THR A 161 1.65 6.82 -20.75
CA THR A 161 1.59 7.58 -19.49
C THR A 161 1.05 8.99 -19.72
N ASN A 162 1.49 9.67 -20.78
CA ASN A 162 0.94 10.97 -21.19
C ASN A 162 -0.55 10.85 -21.51
N PHE A 163 -0.97 9.78 -22.19
CA PHE A 163 -2.38 9.52 -22.51
C PHE A 163 -3.21 9.32 -21.23
N PHE A 164 -2.68 8.56 -20.26
CA PHE A 164 -3.34 8.35 -18.98
C PHE A 164 -3.50 9.66 -18.20
N ASN A 165 -2.45 10.49 -18.16
CA ASN A 165 -2.44 11.76 -17.43
C ASN A 165 -3.32 12.84 -18.07
N ALA A 166 -3.41 12.88 -19.41
CA ALA A 166 -4.20 13.87 -20.13
C ALA A 166 -5.72 13.67 -20.02
N LEU A 167 -6.18 12.44 -19.76
CA LEU A 167 -7.61 12.13 -19.65
C LEU A 167 -8.17 12.52 -18.28
N PRO A 168 -9.47 12.81 -18.10
CA PRO A 168 -10.08 13.02 -16.79
C PRO A 168 -10.07 11.76 -15.92
N SER A 169 -10.01 11.92 -14.58
CA SER A 169 -9.93 10.81 -13.62
C SER A 169 -11.07 9.80 -13.67
N ARG A 170 -12.28 10.25 -14.02
CA ARG A 170 -13.46 9.40 -14.15
C ARG A 170 -13.59 8.68 -15.49
N SER A 171 -12.74 8.99 -16.47
CA SER A 171 -12.85 8.41 -17.81
C SER A 171 -12.57 6.90 -17.79
N PRO A 172 -13.48 6.04 -18.32
CA PRO A 172 -13.26 4.60 -18.39
C PRO A 172 -12.13 4.23 -19.37
N VAL A 173 -11.74 5.13 -20.28
CA VAL A 173 -10.62 4.92 -21.21
C VAL A 173 -9.29 4.81 -20.48
N ARG A 174 -9.17 5.44 -19.30
CA ARG A 174 -7.99 5.30 -18.43
C ARG A 174 -7.76 3.84 -18.05
N LEU A 175 -8.81 3.03 -17.89
CA LEU A 175 -8.69 1.60 -17.64
C LEU A 175 -8.06 0.88 -18.83
N THR A 176 -8.53 1.14 -20.05
CA THR A 176 -7.98 0.51 -21.25
C THR A 176 -6.51 0.85 -21.42
N ILE A 177 -6.13 2.12 -21.26
CA ILE A 177 -4.73 2.56 -21.32
C ILE A 177 -3.90 1.92 -20.21
N PHE A 178 -4.44 1.81 -18.99
CA PHE A 178 -3.77 1.13 -17.88
C PHE A 178 -3.52 -0.36 -18.19
N LEU A 179 -4.50 -1.07 -18.76
CA LEU A 179 -4.33 -2.46 -19.18
C LEU A 179 -3.29 -2.59 -20.30
N SER A 180 -3.25 -1.67 -21.26
CA SER A 180 -2.21 -1.62 -22.30
C SER A 180 -0.81 -1.34 -21.73
N LEU A 181 -0.70 -0.46 -20.73
CA LEU A 181 0.56 -0.23 -20.00
C LEU A 181 1.02 -1.49 -19.27
N LEU A 182 0.09 -2.14 -18.57
CA LEU A 182 0.37 -3.34 -17.80
C LEU A 182 0.75 -4.52 -18.71
N SER A 183 0.06 -4.70 -19.83
CA SER A 183 0.41 -5.74 -20.79
C SER A 183 1.78 -5.45 -21.41
N LEU A 184 2.10 -4.21 -21.76
CA LEU A 184 3.42 -3.85 -22.29
C LEU A 184 4.53 -4.13 -21.27
N ALA A 185 4.31 -3.81 -20.00
CA ALA A 185 5.23 -4.12 -18.90
C ALA A 185 5.39 -5.61 -18.62
N ALA A 186 4.31 -6.38 -18.73
CA ALA A 186 4.39 -7.83 -18.62
C ALA A 186 5.22 -8.46 -19.76
N HIS A 187 5.21 -7.88 -20.96
CA HIS A 187 5.99 -8.39 -22.09
C HIS A 187 7.46 -7.95 -22.08
N SER A 188 7.76 -6.76 -21.55
CA SER A 188 9.14 -6.26 -21.48
C SER A 188 9.86 -6.61 -20.17
N ASP A 189 9.17 -7.28 -19.25
CA ASP A 189 9.62 -7.58 -17.88
C ASP A 189 9.98 -6.34 -17.04
N ASP A 190 9.55 -5.14 -17.46
CA ASP A 190 9.83 -3.87 -16.79
C ASP A 190 8.71 -3.45 -15.82
N LEU A 191 8.08 -4.42 -15.16
CA LEU A 191 6.96 -4.12 -14.26
C LEU A 191 7.39 -3.32 -13.03
N ASP A 192 8.68 -3.28 -12.72
CA ASP A 192 9.29 -2.38 -11.73
C ASP A 192 9.10 -0.90 -12.07
N ILE A 193 9.00 -0.52 -13.36
CA ILE A 193 8.66 0.84 -13.78
C ILE A 193 7.24 1.21 -13.32
N LEU A 194 6.32 0.24 -13.33
CA LEU A 194 4.92 0.42 -12.90
C LEU A 194 4.70 0.17 -11.39
N SER A 195 5.71 -0.35 -10.68
CA SER A 195 5.48 -0.97 -9.37
C SER A 195 6.46 -0.56 -8.26
N SER A 196 7.54 0.14 -8.58
CA SER A 196 8.53 0.63 -7.60
C SER A 196 8.04 1.82 -6.76
N ALA A 197 6.90 1.68 -6.06
CA ALA A 197 6.42 2.61 -5.03
C ALA A 197 6.78 2.17 -3.60
N SER A 198 7.47 1.03 -3.42
CA SER A 198 7.85 0.56 -2.08
C SER A 198 8.92 1.45 -1.39
N ALA A 199 9.45 2.48 -2.04
CA ALA A 199 10.46 3.36 -1.46
C ALA A 199 9.88 4.61 -0.74
N TYR A 200 8.63 4.57 -0.26
CA TYR A 200 8.07 5.68 0.52
C TYR A 200 7.34 5.27 1.81
N VAL A 201 8.00 4.49 2.67
CA VAL A 201 7.63 4.44 4.09
C VAL A 201 8.80 4.71 5.07
N SER A 202 10.08 4.79 4.64
CA SER A 202 11.17 4.96 5.62
C SER A 202 12.30 5.95 5.33
N SER A 203 12.30 6.77 4.28
CA SER A 203 13.31 7.85 4.23
C SER A 203 12.85 9.07 3.45
N SER A 204 12.57 10.12 4.22
CA SER A 204 12.75 11.50 3.82
C SER A 204 14.14 11.71 3.20
N SER A 205 14.25 11.75 1.88
CA SER A 205 15.34 12.42 1.18
C SER A 205 14.85 12.87 -0.18
N SER A 206 14.71 14.19 -0.29
CA SER A 206 14.56 14.95 -1.54
C SER A 206 15.55 14.49 -2.62
N SER A 207 15.09 14.55 -3.86
CA SER A 207 15.82 14.41 -5.14
C SER A 207 16.07 12.99 -5.66
N SER A 208 15.05 12.42 -6.30
CA SER A 208 15.19 11.72 -7.58
C SER A 208 13.79 11.52 -8.17
N SER A 209 13.64 11.75 -9.47
CA SER A 209 12.41 11.65 -10.25
C SER A 209 11.64 10.34 -10.01
N THR A 210 10.68 10.37 -9.09
CA THR A 210 9.69 9.30 -8.94
C THR A 210 8.68 9.46 -10.08
N SER A 211 8.86 8.69 -11.15
CA SER A 211 7.95 8.69 -12.30
C SER A 211 6.55 8.26 -11.87
N ALA A 212 5.52 8.96 -12.36
CA ALA A 212 4.10 8.71 -12.08
C ALA A 212 3.64 7.25 -12.28
N ALA A 213 4.40 6.46 -13.05
CA ALA A 213 4.22 5.02 -13.25
C ALA A 213 4.32 4.19 -11.95
N SER A 214 5.15 4.61 -10.99
CA SER A 214 5.40 3.91 -9.72
C SER A 214 4.16 3.86 -8.81
N VAL A 215 3.23 4.82 -8.92
CA VAL A 215 2.03 4.96 -8.07
C VAL A 215 0.86 4.10 -8.58
N LEU A 216 0.90 3.63 -9.83
CA LEU A 216 -0.30 3.18 -10.55
C LEU A 216 -0.96 1.93 -9.93
N LEU A 217 -0.15 0.98 -9.46
CA LEU A 217 -0.67 -0.27 -8.89
C LEU A 217 -1.33 -0.01 -7.52
N TYR A 218 -0.70 0.78 -6.65
CA TYR A 218 -1.25 1.08 -5.32
C TYR A 218 -2.54 1.91 -5.40
N SER A 219 -2.68 2.79 -6.39
CA SER A 219 -3.89 3.59 -6.60
C SER A 219 -5.01 2.85 -7.32
N LEU A 220 -4.78 1.63 -7.83
CA LEU A 220 -5.79 0.88 -8.58
C LEU A 220 -7.13 0.73 -7.81
N PRO A 221 -7.17 0.41 -6.51
CA PRO A 221 -8.43 0.33 -5.78
C PRO A 221 -9.18 1.67 -5.72
N ALA A 222 -8.46 2.78 -5.58
CA ALA A 222 -9.03 4.11 -5.59
C ALA A 222 -9.58 4.47 -6.98
N TRP A 223 -8.89 4.07 -8.05
CA TRP A 223 -9.34 4.29 -9.42
C TRP A 223 -10.52 3.41 -9.82
N LEU A 224 -10.56 2.14 -9.40
CA LEU A 224 -11.72 1.26 -9.60
C LEU A 224 -12.97 1.80 -8.88
N ALA A 225 -12.80 2.58 -7.81
CA ALA A 225 -13.91 3.29 -7.16
C ALA A 225 -14.33 4.55 -7.94
N GLN A 226 -13.39 5.25 -8.58
CA GLN A 226 -13.66 6.46 -9.37
C GLN A 226 -14.23 6.15 -10.76
N TRP A 227 -13.80 5.05 -11.37
CA TRP A 227 -14.30 4.58 -12.65
C TRP A 227 -15.65 3.92 -12.44
N SER A 228 -16.69 4.46 -13.09
CA SER A 228 -18.06 3.95 -13.08
C SER A 228 -18.19 2.67 -13.90
N LEU A 229 -17.47 1.62 -13.50
CA LEU A 229 -17.44 0.31 -14.14
C LEU A 229 -18.40 -0.64 -13.45
N ASP A 230 -18.91 -1.60 -14.23
CA ASP A 230 -19.68 -2.73 -13.71
C ASP A 230 -18.81 -3.63 -12.82
N GLU A 231 -19.43 -4.28 -11.83
CA GLU A 231 -18.72 -5.12 -10.84
C GLU A 231 -18.01 -6.30 -11.51
N GLY A 232 -18.59 -6.88 -12.57
CA GLY A 232 -17.97 -7.97 -13.33
C GLY A 232 -16.69 -7.53 -14.04
N ARG A 233 -16.66 -6.31 -14.59
CA ARG A 233 -15.45 -5.78 -15.25
C ARG A 233 -14.35 -5.45 -14.24
N LYS A 234 -14.71 -4.98 -13.04
CA LYS A 234 -13.75 -4.76 -11.95
C LYS A 234 -13.10 -6.07 -11.50
N GLN A 235 -13.89 -7.14 -11.39
CA GLN A 235 -13.38 -8.48 -11.09
C GLN A 235 -12.37 -8.96 -12.14
N GLU A 236 -12.70 -8.79 -13.42
CA GLU A 236 -11.85 -9.22 -14.52
C GLU A 236 -10.50 -8.49 -14.52
N VAL A 237 -10.50 -7.18 -14.27
CA VAL A 237 -9.29 -6.36 -14.19
C VAL A 237 -8.41 -6.79 -13.03
N LEU A 238 -9.00 -6.97 -11.84
CA LEU A 238 -8.25 -7.43 -10.66
C LEU A 238 -7.65 -8.82 -10.88
N LYS A 239 -8.37 -9.71 -11.56
CA LYS A 239 -7.86 -11.03 -11.95
C LYS A 239 -6.70 -10.91 -12.93
N GLN A 240 -6.83 -10.13 -14.00
CA GLN A 240 -5.76 -9.94 -14.98
C GLN A 240 -4.48 -9.39 -14.33
N VAL A 241 -4.61 -8.41 -13.42
CA VAL A 241 -3.47 -7.86 -12.67
C VAL A 241 -2.83 -8.93 -11.78
N ALA A 242 -3.65 -9.69 -11.04
CA ALA A 242 -3.16 -10.76 -10.17
C ALA A 242 -2.44 -11.86 -10.97
N ASP A 243 -3.00 -12.31 -12.09
CA ASP A 243 -2.43 -13.35 -12.96
C ASP A 243 -1.11 -12.90 -13.60
N ILE A 244 -1.00 -11.63 -14.00
CA ILE A 244 0.25 -11.07 -14.55
C ILE A 244 1.35 -11.04 -13.49
N LEU A 245 1.03 -10.56 -12.29
CA LEU A 245 1.98 -10.52 -11.17
C LEU A 245 2.41 -11.93 -10.72
N LEU A 246 1.49 -12.90 -10.78
CA LEU A 246 1.80 -14.29 -10.47
C LEU A 246 2.81 -14.89 -11.44
N LYS A 247 2.59 -14.71 -12.75
CA LYS A 247 3.50 -15.19 -13.80
C LYS A 247 4.91 -14.65 -13.60
N GLN A 248 5.04 -13.35 -13.33
CA GLN A 248 6.36 -12.77 -13.07
C GLN A 248 7.04 -13.36 -11.85
N THR A 249 6.29 -13.56 -10.76
CA THR A 249 6.87 -14.20 -9.58
C THR A 249 7.28 -15.65 -9.86
N ASP A 250 6.50 -16.38 -10.66
CA ASP A 250 6.82 -17.75 -11.04
C ASP A 250 8.04 -17.80 -11.98
N ASP A 251 8.11 -16.91 -12.97
CA ASP A 251 9.22 -16.79 -13.92
C ASP A 251 10.53 -16.41 -13.20
N ALA A 252 10.48 -15.47 -12.25
CA ALA A 252 11.61 -15.13 -11.41
C ALA A 252 12.09 -16.34 -10.57
N THR A 253 11.16 -17.08 -9.96
CA THR A 253 11.52 -18.30 -9.21
C THR A 253 12.06 -19.42 -10.09
N ALA A 254 11.61 -19.52 -11.35
CA ALA A 254 12.08 -20.51 -12.32
C ALA A 254 13.47 -20.16 -12.88
N ALA A 255 13.78 -18.86 -13.01
CA ALA A 255 15.09 -18.36 -13.42
C ALA A 255 16.19 -18.61 -12.37
N GLY A 256 15.83 -19.00 -11.14
CA GLY A 256 16.76 -19.24 -10.05
C GLY A 256 17.22 -17.97 -9.33
N ASP A 257 16.68 -16.82 -9.72
CA ASP A 257 16.83 -15.57 -8.96
C ASP A 257 15.99 -15.67 -7.69
N GLU A 258 16.56 -15.28 -6.54
CA GLU A 258 15.76 -15.11 -5.33
C GLU A 258 14.72 -14.03 -5.61
N ALA A 259 13.47 -14.46 -5.84
CA ALA A 259 12.36 -13.55 -6.15
C ALA A 259 12.37 -12.39 -5.15
N ASP A 260 12.48 -11.16 -5.66
CA ASP A 260 12.56 -9.96 -4.83
C ASP A 260 11.43 -10.02 -3.79
N PRO A 261 11.75 -10.04 -2.48
CA PRO A 261 10.77 -10.07 -1.41
C PRO A 261 9.69 -8.99 -1.56
N SER A 262 10.04 -7.84 -2.15
CA SER A 262 9.12 -6.75 -2.41
C SER A 262 8.08 -7.10 -3.48
N ALA A 263 8.49 -7.77 -4.57
CA ALA A 263 7.64 -8.14 -5.69
C ALA A 263 6.62 -9.21 -5.28
N ALA A 264 7.09 -10.25 -4.61
CA ALA A 264 6.20 -11.33 -4.20
C ALA A 264 5.23 -10.90 -3.06
N ALA A 265 5.64 -9.98 -2.17
CA ALA A 265 4.72 -9.36 -1.22
C ALA A 265 3.62 -8.54 -1.90
N ARG A 266 3.93 -7.84 -3.00
CA ARG A 266 2.95 -7.13 -3.83
C ARG A 266 1.96 -8.10 -4.45
N THR A 267 2.44 -9.18 -5.07
CA THR A 267 1.57 -10.23 -5.66
C THR A 267 0.58 -10.77 -4.63
N LEU A 268 1.05 -11.07 -3.42
CA LEU A 268 0.18 -11.52 -2.32
C LEU A 268 -0.88 -10.46 -1.95
N ALA A 269 -0.50 -9.18 -1.86
CA ALA A 269 -1.41 -8.10 -1.51
C ALA A 269 -2.55 -7.95 -2.54
N PHE A 270 -2.25 -8.05 -3.85
CA PHE A 270 -3.25 -8.01 -4.91
C PHE A 270 -4.19 -9.22 -4.88
N HIS A 271 -3.66 -10.42 -4.64
CA HIS A 271 -4.47 -11.62 -4.49
C HIS A 271 -5.40 -11.54 -3.27
N LYS A 272 -4.92 -11.03 -2.13
CA LYS A 272 -5.77 -10.73 -0.96
C LYS A 272 -6.88 -9.74 -1.31
N LEU A 273 -6.59 -8.69 -2.08
CA LEU A 273 -7.57 -7.70 -2.51
C LEU A 273 -8.63 -8.31 -3.44
N TYR A 274 -8.18 -9.11 -4.41
CA TYR A 274 -9.06 -9.83 -5.32
C TYR A 274 -10.02 -10.76 -4.56
N LEU A 275 -9.51 -11.52 -3.58
CA LEU A 275 -10.34 -12.35 -2.71
C LEU A 275 -11.37 -11.55 -1.91
N ARG A 276 -10.98 -10.43 -1.31
CA ARG A 276 -11.92 -9.56 -0.59
C ARG A 276 -13.01 -9.02 -1.51
N PHE A 277 -12.68 -8.72 -2.77
CA PHE A 277 -13.66 -8.30 -3.77
C PHE A 277 -14.63 -9.44 -4.10
N LEU A 278 -14.14 -10.67 -4.31
CA LEU A 278 -15.00 -11.84 -4.55
C LEU A 278 -15.92 -12.15 -3.37
N ASP A 279 -15.40 -12.11 -2.14
CA ASP A 279 -16.18 -12.36 -0.92
C ASP A 279 -17.30 -11.32 -0.70
N ALA A 280 -17.09 -10.09 -1.20
CA ALA A 280 -18.07 -9.02 -1.18
C ALA A 280 -19.12 -9.17 -2.30
N ALA A 281 -18.71 -9.61 -3.49
CA ALA A 281 -19.57 -9.75 -4.66
C ALA A 281 -20.47 -11.00 -4.59
N SER A 282 -19.98 -12.11 -4.02
CA SER A 282 -20.74 -13.36 -3.93
C SER A 282 -20.86 -13.89 -2.49
N THR A 283 -22.09 -14.22 -2.10
CA THR A 283 -22.38 -14.83 -0.80
C THR A 283 -21.91 -16.30 -0.74
N GLU A 284 -21.88 -16.98 -1.89
CA GLU A 284 -21.39 -18.36 -2.02
C GLU A 284 -19.95 -18.38 -2.56
N ALA A 285 -19.16 -19.35 -2.08
CA ALA A 285 -17.80 -19.60 -2.57
C ALA A 285 -17.88 -20.29 -3.95
N GLY A 286 -17.87 -19.51 -5.02
CA GLY A 286 -17.80 -20.04 -6.39
C GLY A 286 -16.41 -20.60 -6.73
N ASP A 287 -16.30 -21.37 -7.81
CA ASP A 287 -15.05 -22.01 -8.27
C ASP A 287 -13.89 -21.02 -8.48
N ALA A 288 -14.19 -19.79 -8.88
CA ALA A 288 -13.18 -18.73 -9.02
C ALA A 288 -12.61 -18.28 -7.65
N SER A 289 -13.45 -18.25 -6.61
CA SER A 289 -13.04 -17.87 -5.26
C SER A 289 -12.20 -18.95 -4.58
N THR A 290 -12.51 -20.22 -4.83
CA THR A 290 -11.72 -21.35 -4.30
C THR A 290 -10.35 -21.41 -4.96
N SER A 291 -10.28 -21.27 -6.29
CA SER A 291 -8.99 -21.20 -7.00
C SER A 291 -8.14 -20.01 -6.55
N ALA A 292 -8.74 -18.82 -6.40
CA ALA A 292 -8.01 -17.65 -5.89
C ALA A 292 -7.55 -17.84 -4.43
N ALA A 293 -8.33 -18.56 -3.61
CA ALA A 293 -7.98 -18.85 -2.22
C ALA A 293 -6.79 -19.83 -2.15
N GLU A 294 -6.80 -20.88 -2.98
CA GLU A 294 -5.68 -21.82 -3.10
C GLU A 294 -4.40 -21.09 -3.51
N THR A 295 -4.45 -20.25 -4.55
CA THR A 295 -3.30 -19.46 -5.01
C THR A 295 -2.80 -18.50 -3.94
N THR A 296 -3.71 -17.84 -3.20
CA THR A 296 -3.31 -16.88 -2.15
C THR A 296 -2.62 -17.59 -0.99
N VAL A 297 -3.13 -18.74 -0.56
CA VAL A 297 -2.51 -19.55 0.50
C VAL A 297 -1.16 -20.11 0.01
N ALA A 298 -1.10 -20.60 -1.23
CA ALA A 298 0.14 -21.06 -1.86
C ALA A 298 1.24 -19.99 -1.82
N LEU A 299 0.92 -18.78 -2.27
CA LEU A 299 1.83 -17.64 -2.27
C LEU A 299 2.28 -17.24 -0.86
N ALA A 300 1.36 -17.21 0.10
CA ALA A 300 1.69 -16.89 1.49
C ALA A 300 2.67 -17.92 2.11
N LEU A 301 2.53 -19.20 1.76
CA LEU A 301 3.42 -20.26 2.23
C LEU A 301 4.78 -20.26 1.53
N ARG A 302 4.82 -19.89 0.24
CA ARG A 302 6.06 -19.79 -0.55
C ARG A 302 6.96 -18.64 -0.06
N LEU A 303 6.35 -17.53 0.37
CA LEU A 303 7.07 -16.33 0.79
C LEU A 303 7.74 -16.48 2.16
N PRO A 304 9.08 -16.38 2.29
CA PRO A 304 9.76 -16.61 3.56
C PRO A 304 9.40 -15.58 4.64
N HIS A 305 9.22 -14.30 4.26
CA HIS A 305 9.01 -13.19 5.19
C HIS A 305 7.55 -12.94 5.60
N VAL A 306 6.59 -13.61 4.96
CA VAL A 306 5.17 -13.44 5.30
C VAL A 306 4.80 -14.38 6.44
N PHE A 307 4.45 -13.81 7.60
CA PHE A 307 4.01 -14.55 8.77
C PHE A 307 2.56 -14.25 9.16
N ASP A 308 1.92 -13.28 8.50
CA ASP A 308 0.53 -12.90 8.73
C ASP A 308 -0.44 -13.83 8.01
N PHE A 309 -0.59 -15.01 8.61
CA PHE A 309 -1.59 -16.03 8.28
C PHE A 309 -2.96 -15.77 8.89
N PRO A 310 -3.09 -15.18 10.10
CA PRO A 310 -4.42 -14.94 10.67
C PRO A 310 -5.30 -14.01 9.82
N SER A 311 -4.72 -13.00 9.14
CA SER A 311 -5.50 -12.12 8.24
C SER A 311 -6.11 -12.85 7.03
N LEU A 312 -5.57 -14.04 6.67
CA LEU A 312 -6.14 -14.88 5.63
C LEU A 312 -7.48 -15.49 6.06
N LEU A 313 -7.66 -15.75 7.35
CA LEU A 313 -8.90 -16.33 7.87
C LEU A 313 -10.08 -15.33 7.91
N GLU A 314 -9.83 -14.04 7.69
CA GLU A 314 -10.90 -13.06 7.51
C GLU A 314 -11.72 -13.32 6.24
N SER A 315 -11.11 -13.97 5.24
CA SER A 315 -11.75 -14.27 3.96
C SER A 315 -12.65 -15.51 4.06
N ARG A 316 -13.89 -15.37 3.57
CA ARG A 316 -14.88 -16.46 3.58
C ARG A 316 -14.48 -17.55 2.58
N ALA A 317 -13.94 -17.19 1.42
CA ALA A 317 -13.43 -18.14 0.44
C ALA A 317 -12.35 -19.08 1.04
N ILE A 318 -11.48 -18.55 1.91
CA ILE A 318 -10.44 -19.34 2.59
C ILE A 318 -11.04 -20.28 3.64
N LEU A 319 -12.07 -19.85 4.37
CA LEU A 319 -12.84 -20.76 5.26
C LEU A 319 -13.57 -21.87 4.47
N GLY A 320 -13.99 -21.57 3.23
CA GLY A 320 -14.60 -22.55 2.33
C GLY A 320 -13.65 -23.68 1.89
N LEU A 321 -12.33 -23.46 1.99
CA LEU A 321 -11.32 -24.47 1.64
C LEU A 321 -11.40 -25.73 2.47
N GLU A 322 -11.99 -25.68 3.68
CA GLU A 322 -12.25 -26.87 4.49
C GLU A 322 -12.97 -27.96 3.71
N LYS A 323 -13.92 -27.57 2.85
CA LYS A 323 -14.74 -28.51 2.06
C LYS A 323 -14.16 -28.81 0.68
N SER A 324 -13.57 -27.81 0.03
CA SER A 324 -13.06 -27.96 -1.35
C SER A 324 -11.66 -28.57 -1.39
N ASN A 325 -10.76 -28.16 -0.49
CA ASN A 325 -9.37 -28.59 -0.43
C ASN A 325 -8.93 -28.79 1.03
N ALA A 326 -9.49 -29.84 1.64
CA ALA A 326 -9.22 -30.20 3.03
C ALA A 326 -7.72 -30.29 3.36
N PRO A 327 -6.84 -30.87 2.51
CA PRO A 327 -5.42 -30.95 2.84
C PRO A 327 -4.70 -29.60 2.99
N LEU A 328 -5.03 -28.62 2.15
CA LEU A 328 -4.45 -27.26 2.22
C LEU A 328 -4.97 -26.51 3.45
N TRP A 329 -6.26 -26.67 3.74
CA TRP A 329 -6.86 -26.15 4.95
C TRP A 329 -6.21 -26.72 6.22
N THR A 330 -6.02 -28.04 6.28
CA THR A 330 -5.31 -28.72 7.38
C THR A 330 -3.89 -28.19 7.54
N LEU A 331 -3.16 -27.94 6.45
CA LEU A 331 -1.82 -27.35 6.52
C LEU A 331 -1.85 -25.94 7.13
N LEU A 332 -2.76 -25.09 6.68
CA LEU A 332 -2.85 -23.72 7.19
C LEU A 332 -3.26 -23.68 8.67
N VAL A 333 -4.32 -24.41 9.04
CA VAL A 333 -4.92 -24.33 10.38
C VAL A 333 -4.19 -25.22 11.38
N GLU A 334 -4.04 -26.51 11.08
CA GLU A 334 -3.50 -27.46 12.04
C GLU A 334 -1.97 -27.40 12.14
N VAL A 335 -1.27 -26.99 11.08
CA VAL A 335 0.20 -26.92 11.09
C VAL A 335 0.69 -25.49 11.29
N VAL A 336 0.26 -24.52 10.47
CA VAL A 336 0.86 -23.17 10.51
C VAL A 336 0.29 -22.31 11.65
N LEU A 337 -1.04 -22.32 11.83
CA LEU A 337 -1.72 -21.48 12.82
C LEU A 337 -1.81 -22.10 14.22
N ALA A 338 -1.59 -23.41 14.36
CA ALA A 338 -1.62 -24.06 15.67
C ALA A 338 -0.51 -23.54 16.60
N PRO A 339 -0.82 -23.24 17.87
CA PRO A 339 0.17 -22.84 18.85
C PRO A 339 1.00 -24.05 19.31
N GLY A 340 2.29 -24.03 18.97
CA GLY A 340 3.28 -25.00 19.46
C GLY A 340 3.23 -26.37 18.77
N GLY A 341 4.38 -27.07 18.79
CA GLY A 341 4.51 -28.42 18.25
C GLY A 341 4.30 -28.52 16.74
N ARG A 342 4.46 -27.42 15.98
CA ARG A 342 4.13 -27.38 14.55
C ARG A 342 5.04 -28.30 13.74
N GLY A 343 6.29 -28.50 14.15
CA GLY A 343 7.18 -29.48 13.53
C GLY A 343 6.62 -30.92 13.51
N GLN A 344 6.09 -31.41 14.64
CA GLN A 344 5.52 -32.77 14.71
C GLN A 344 4.22 -32.90 13.90
N ARG A 345 3.41 -31.83 13.89
CA ARG A 345 2.19 -31.75 13.09
C ARG A 345 2.51 -31.73 11.59
N PHE A 346 3.58 -31.02 11.20
CA PHE A 346 4.05 -30.99 9.83
C PHE A 346 4.50 -32.37 9.33
N GLU A 347 5.30 -33.10 10.12
CA GLU A 347 5.72 -34.47 9.75
C GLU A 347 4.51 -35.41 9.62
N SER A 348 3.57 -35.33 10.55
CA SER A 348 2.33 -36.12 10.52
C SER A 348 1.46 -35.80 9.30
N TRP A 349 1.42 -34.54 8.90
CA TRP A 349 0.71 -34.08 7.72
C TRP A 349 1.43 -34.47 6.42
N LYS A 350 2.77 -34.36 6.39
CA LYS A 350 3.63 -34.72 5.25
C LYS A 350 3.49 -36.20 4.90
N ALA A 351 3.43 -37.07 5.91
CA ALA A 351 3.19 -38.50 5.73
C ALA A 351 1.88 -38.81 4.97
N LYS A 352 0.87 -37.94 5.06
CA LYS A 352 -0.44 -38.12 4.42
C LYS A 352 -0.57 -37.35 3.10
N ASN A 353 0.06 -36.18 2.98
CA ASN A 353 -0.23 -35.18 1.95
C ASN A 353 1.01 -34.65 1.20
N GLY A 354 2.18 -35.28 1.34
CA GLY A 354 3.46 -34.76 0.81
C GLY A 354 3.48 -34.41 -0.68
N GLY A 355 2.65 -35.07 -1.51
CA GLY A 355 2.52 -34.75 -2.94
C GLY A 355 1.96 -33.35 -3.22
N LEU A 356 1.27 -32.71 -2.28
CA LEU A 356 0.69 -31.38 -2.48
C LEU A 356 1.73 -30.26 -2.47
N LEU A 357 2.85 -30.40 -1.77
CA LEU A 357 3.92 -29.37 -1.77
C LEU A 357 4.43 -29.11 -3.19
N SER A 358 4.62 -30.18 -3.94
CA SER A 358 5.06 -30.11 -5.34
C SER A 358 4.04 -29.43 -6.25
N LYS A 359 2.74 -29.64 -6.01
CA LYS A 359 1.67 -29.01 -6.80
C LYS A 359 1.52 -27.51 -6.53
N ILE A 360 1.79 -27.11 -5.29
CA ILE A 360 1.64 -25.72 -4.83
C ILE A 360 2.94 -24.92 -5.12
N GLY A 361 4.04 -25.59 -5.46
CA GLY A 361 5.34 -24.96 -5.69
C GLY A 361 5.94 -24.40 -4.41
N VAL A 362 5.71 -25.06 -3.27
CA VAL A 362 6.29 -24.66 -1.97
C VAL A 362 7.50 -25.54 -1.70
N GLN A 363 8.67 -24.92 -1.60
CA GLN A 363 9.90 -25.62 -1.22
C GLN A 363 9.82 -26.06 0.25
N GLU A 364 10.14 -27.34 0.50
CA GLU A 364 10.09 -27.91 1.84
C GLU A 364 10.98 -27.15 2.82
N ALA A 365 12.21 -26.81 2.41
CA ALA A 365 13.17 -26.10 3.24
C ALA A 365 12.64 -24.74 3.73
N VAL A 366 11.92 -24.00 2.87
CA VAL A 366 11.33 -22.69 3.21
C VAL A 366 10.23 -22.86 4.25
N LEU A 367 9.39 -23.89 4.09
CA LEU A 367 8.28 -24.16 5.01
C LEU A 367 8.79 -24.64 6.37
N VAL A 368 9.78 -25.53 6.41
CA VAL A 368 10.42 -26.01 7.65
C VAL A 368 11.05 -24.85 8.41
N ARG A 369 11.80 -23.97 7.72
CA ARG A 369 12.36 -22.75 8.33
C ARG A 369 11.26 -21.89 8.92
N LYS A 370 10.18 -21.65 8.18
CA LYS A 370 9.05 -20.83 8.63
C LYS A 370 8.36 -21.41 9.86
N ILE A 371 8.10 -22.72 9.86
CA ILE A 371 7.49 -23.44 10.98
C ILE A 371 8.36 -23.31 12.24
N ARG A 372 9.69 -23.45 12.10
CA ARG A 372 10.64 -23.25 13.20
C ARG A 372 10.55 -21.86 13.80
N LEU A 373 10.55 -20.82 12.96
CA LEU A 373 10.46 -19.43 13.42
C LEU A 373 9.15 -19.17 14.17
N LEU A 374 8.04 -19.73 13.68
CA LEU A 374 6.74 -19.64 14.35
C LEU A 374 6.70 -20.42 15.67
N ASP A 375 7.33 -21.60 15.75
CA ASP A 375 7.51 -22.40 16.99
C ASP A 375 8.22 -21.61 18.08
N ILE A 376 9.41 -21.10 17.79
CA ILE A 376 10.17 -20.29 18.73
C ILE A 376 9.38 -19.04 19.14
N ALA A 377 8.75 -18.36 18.18
CA ALA A 377 7.98 -17.16 18.46
C ALA A 377 6.75 -17.44 19.33
N SER A 378 6.05 -18.55 19.11
CA SER A 378 4.91 -18.96 19.94
C SER A 378 5.30 -19.36 21.36
N LEU A 379 6.48 -19.97 21.54
CA LEU A 379 7.02 -20.24 22.87
C LEU A 379 7.33 -18.94 23.61
N CYS A 380 8.02 -18.02 22.93
CA CYS A 380 8.34 -16.70 23.50
C CYS A 380 7.05 -15.97 23.91
N ALA A 381 6.03 -16.06 23.06
CA ALA A 381 4.71 -15.53 23.37
C ALA A 381 4.13 -16.19 24.62
N ALA A 382 4.04 -17.53 24.65
CA ALA A 382 3.50 -18.28 25.77
C ALA A 382 4.17 -17.90 27.11
N GLN A 383 5.50 -17.77 27.13
CA GLN A 383 6.26 -17.37 28.32
C GLN A 383 5.99 -15.92 28.75
N VAL A 384 5.91 -14.98 27.80
CA VAL A 384 5.56 -13.58 28.10
C VAL A 384 4.13 -13.48 28.67
N TYR A 385 3.18 -14.25 28.15
CA TYR A 385 1.80 -14.22 28.64
C TYR A 385 1.62 -14.99 29.96
N SER A 386 2.37 -16.08 30.21
CA SER A 386 2.35 -16.77 31.51
C SER A 386 2.98 -15.93 32.61
N ASP A 387 4.13 -15.31 32.35
CA ASP A 387 4.81 -14.44 33.31
C ASP A 387 3.96 -13.22 33.62
N THR A 388 3.26 -12.67 32.62
CA THR A 388 2.37 -11.52 32.86
C THR A 388 1.06 -11.91 33.56
N ALA A 389 0.53 -13.11 33.36
CA ALA A 389 -0.63 -13.61 34.12
C ALA A 389 -0.26 -13.90 35.59
N ALA A 390 0.90 -14.54 35.82
CA ALA A 390 1.44 -14.78 37.16
C ALA A 390 1.78 -13.45 37.87
N ALA A 391 2.40 -12.49 37.16
CA ALA A 391 2.70 -11.18 37.69
C ALA A 391 1.43 -10.32 37.93
N ALA A 392 0.40 -10.43 37.10
CA ALA A 392 -0.89 -9.75 37.32
C ALA A 392 -1.64 -10.34 38.53
N ALA A 393 -1.63 -11.66 38.71
CA ALA A 393 -2.19 -12.31 39.89
C ALA A 393 -1.40 -11.95 41.17
N ALA A 394 -0.07 -11.90 41.09
CA ALA A 394 0.79 -11.46 42.19
C ALA A 394 0.60 -9.96 42.53
N ALA A 395 0.45 -9.10 41.53
CA ALA A 395 0.17 -7.68 41.71
C ALA A 395 -1.23 -7.44 42.32
N ALA A 396 -2.24 -8.22 41.90
CA ALA A 396 -3.57 -8.18 42.51
C ALA A 396 -3.55 -8.67 43.97
N ALA A 397 -2.76 -9.71 44.28
CA ALA A 397 -2.59 -10.20 45.65
C ALA A 397 -1.78 -9.21 46.52
N ALA A 398 -0.76 -8.55 45.96
CA ALA A 398 0.03 -7.53 46.66
C ALA A 398 -0.76 -6.23 46.92
N ALA A 399 -1.65 -5.84 46.01
CA ALA A 399 -2.57 -4.72 46.20
C ALA A 399 -3.57 -4.96 47.34
N VAL A 400 -3.88 -6.22 47.66
CA VAL A 400 -4.70 -6.61 48.83
C VAL A 400 -3.87 -6.65 50.11
N ALA A 401 -2.55 -6.80 50.03
CA ALA A 401 -1.69 -7.06 51.19
C ALA A 401 -0.89 -5.85 51.74
N ALA A 402 -0.63 -4.78 50.97
CA ALA A 402 0.23 -3.70 51.48
C ALA A 402 -0.06 -2.28 50.95
N GLN A 403 -0.36 -1.37 51.88
CA GLN A 403 -0.15 0.08 51.77
C GLN A 403 1.36 0.42 51.87
N GLN A 404 2.20 -0.08 50.96
CA GLN A 404 3.62 0.27 50.93
C GLN A 404 4.06 0.70 49.53
N GLN A 405 4.94 1.70 49.50
CA GLN A 405 5.46 2.37 48.31
C GLN A 405 6.07 1.38 47.30
N PRO A 406 5.87 1.62 45.99
CA PRO A 406 6.47 0.78 44.95
C PRO A 406 7.97 1.08 44.86
N THR A 407 8.82 0.15 45.27
CA THR A 407 10.24 0.11 44.89
C THR A 407 10.33 -0.31 43.42
N GLU A 408 10.98 0.51 42.58
CA GLU A 408 10.93 0.46 41.11
C GLU A 408 11.61 -0.75 40.42
N ASP A 409 12.24 -1.69 41.12
CA ASP A 409 13.20 -2.62 40.49
C ASP A 409 12.77 -4.09 40.34
N THR A 410 11.49 -4.38 40.06
CA THR A 410 11.08 -5.76 39.69
C THR A 410 10.20 -5.79 38.46
N LYS A 411 10.82 -5.54 37.30
CA LYS A 411 10.25 -5.93 36.01
C LYS A 411 11.30 -6.66 35.20
N SER A 412 11.70 -7.83 35.67
CA SER A 412 12.51 -8.74 34.88
C SER A 412 11.74 -9.06 33.60
N PRO A 413 12.31 -8.82 32.40
CA PRO A 413 11.69 -9.23 31.15
C PRO A 413 11.51 -10.76 31.15
N ALA A 414 10.50 -11.29 30.44
CA ALA A 414 10.29 -12.73 30.36
C ALA A 414 11.55 -13.41 29.83
N GLU A 415 12.00 -14.46 30.51
CA GLU A 415 13.25 -15.17 30.25
C GLU A 415 12.94 -16.56 29.67
N VAL A 416 13.45 -16.86 28.48
CA VAL A 416 13.27 -18.16 27.80
C VAL A 416 14.61 -18.89 27.72
N ALA A 417 14.72 -20.06 28.34
CA ALA A 417 15.94 -20.87 28.32
C ALA A 417 16.19 -21.53 26.96
N TYR A 418 17.45 -21.66 26.53
CA TYR A 418 17.81 -22.28 25.25
C TYR A 418 17.40 -23.74 25.16
N SER A 419 17.45 -24.48 26.26
CA SER A 419 16.98 -25.87 26.33
C SER A 419 15.51 -26.00 25.93
N LEU A 420 14.67 -25.04 26.34
CA LEU A 420 13.25 -25.00 25.99
C LEU A 420 13.06 -24.65 24.51
N ILE A 421 13.86 -23.72 23.97
CA ILE A 421 13.85 -23.36 22.54
C ILE A 421 14.27 -24.56 21.68
N ALA A 422 15.35 -25.25 22.07
CA ALA A 422 15.85 -26.44 21.38
C ALA A 422 14.84 -27.60 21.40
N SER A 423 14.11 -27.78 22.50
CA SER A 423 13.09 -28.84 22.60
C SER A 423 11.86 -28.58 21.71
N SER A 424 11.61 -27.32 21.35
CA SER A 424 10.46 -26.90 20.55
C SER A 424 10.77 -26.71 19.08
N ALA A 425 11.99 -26.29 18.74
CA ALA A 425 12.45 -26.24 17.37
C ALA A 425 12.69 -27.69 16.94
N LEU A 426 11.87 -28.20 16.00
CA LEU A 426 12.00 -29.46 15.25
C LEU A 426 13.11 -30.44 15.73
N PRO A 427 12.77 -31.68 16.16
CA PRO A 427 13.71 -32.63 16.80
C PRO A 427 14.96 -33.08 15.99
N SER A 428 15.12 -32.64 14.74
CA SER A 428 16.12 -33.16 13.81
C SER A 428 17.42 -32.37 13.73
N GLU A 429 17.51 -31.21 14.37
CA GLU A 429 18.65 -30.27 14.22
C GLU A 429 19.46 -30.12 15.52
N PRO A 430 20.78 -29.87 15.43
CA PRO A 430 21.65 -29.74 16.60
C PRO A 430 21.28 -28.52 17.45
N ALA A 431 21.28 -28.69 18.77
CA ALA A 431 21.00 -27.63 19.74
C ALA A 431 22.02 -26.47 19.73
N GLU A 432 23.13 -26.62 19.00
CA GLU A 432 24.19 -25.62 18.86
C GLU A 432 23.74 -24.41 18.01
N ASP A 433 22.73 -24.58 17.15
CA ASP A 433 22.26 -23.52 16.24
C ASP A 433 21.13 -22.64 16.83
N VAL A 434 20.80 -22.81 18.10
CA VAL A 434 19.73 -22.06 18.77
C VAL A 434 19.95 -20.55 18.68
N GLU A 435 21.19 -20.08 18.79
CA GLU A 435 21.52 -18.66 18.67
C GLU A 435 21.18 -18.12 17.27
N THR A 436 21.54 -18.85 16.22
CA THR A 436 21.23 -18.53 14.82
C THR A 436 19.72 -18.47 14.61
N TRP A 437 18.97 -19.41 15.20
CA TRP A 437 17.51 -19.42 15.09
C TRP A 437 16.87 -18.23 15.79
N VAL A 438 17.33 -17.87 17.00
CA VAL A 438 16.83 -16.69 17.72
C VAL A 438 17.15 -15.41 16.95
N ILE A 439 18.35 -15.30 16.36
CA ILE A 439 18.72 -14.17 15.50
C ILE A 439 17.80 -14.09 14.28
N ASP A 440 17.49 -15.21 13.63
CA ASP A 440 16.56 -15.24 12.50
C ASP A 440 15.14 -14.83 12.90
N VAL A 441 14.65 -15.22 14.08
CA VAL A 441 13.34 -14.79 14.61
C VAL A 441 13.31 -13.28 14.87
N ILE A 442 14.42 -12.71 15.36
CA ILE A 442 14.55 -11.27 15.57
C ILE A 442 14.60 -10.52 14.23
N ARG A 443 15.39 -11.02 13.26
CA ARG A 443 15.47 -10.45 11.90
C ARG A 443 14.12 -10.50 11.18
N ALA A 444 13.33 -11.55 11.41
CA ALA A 444 11.97 -11.69 10.90
C ALA A 444 10.96 -10.73 11.58
N GLY A 445 11.35 -10.01 12.64
CA GLY A 445 10.47 -9.08 13.36
C GLY A 445 9.38 -9.75 14.19
N LEU A 446 9.47 -11.07 14.41
CA LEU A 446 8.49 -11.82 15.18
C LEU A 446 8.63 -11.60 16.69
N VAL A 447 9.88 -11.46 17.16
CA VAL A 447 10.21 -11.23 18.57
C VAL A 447 11.33 -10.20 18.67
N SER A 448 11.29 -9.34 19.68
CA SER A 448 12.36 -8.41 20.03
C SER A 448 12.86 -8.74 21.43
N GLY A 449 14.18 -8.86 21.59
CA GLY A 449 14.80 -9.31 22.82
C GLY A 449 16.32 -9.17 22.81
N LYS A 450 16.95 -9.49 23.95
CA LYS A 450 18.40 -9.61 24.08
C LYS A 450 18.78 -11.05 24.42
N LEU A 451 19.81 -11.52 23.74
CA LEU A 451 20.40 -12.83 23.97
C LEU A 451 21.44 -12.72 25.10
N SER A 452 21.38 -13.64 26.07
CA SER A 452 22.37 -13.76 27.14
C SER A 452 23.07 -15.11 27.03
N GLN A 453 24.15 -15.14 26.26
CA GLN A 453 24.91 -16.37 25.97
C GLN A 453 25.43 -17.04 27.25
N VAL A 454 25.97 -16.27 28.20
CA VAL A 454 26.54 -16.79 29.46
C VAL A 454 25.50 -17.51 30.31
N ASN A 455 24.25 -17.06 30.26
CA ASN A 455 23.16 -17.63 31.05
C ASN A 455 22.28 -18.59 30.24
N GLU A 456 22.59 -18.81 28.96
CA GLU A 456 21.78 -19.62 28.02
C GLU A 456 20.30 -19.22 28.02
N VAL A 457 20.03 -17.92 28.10
CA VAL A 457 18.67 -17.35 28.21
C VAL A 457 18.45 -16.26 27.18
N PHE A 458 17.26 -16.24 26.60
CA PHE A 458 16.76 -15.17 25.75
C PHE A 458 15.76 -14.30 26.52
N ARG A 459 16.10 -13.02 26.71
CA ARG A 459 15.24 -12.02 27.37
C ARG A 459 14.32 -11.39 26.34
N VAL A 460 13.01 -11.64 26.44
CA VAL A 460 12.01 -11.16 25.49
C VAL A 460 11.42 -9.83 25.97
N TYR A 461 11.43 -8.82 25.10
CA TYR A 461 10.81 -7.51 25.36
C TYR A 461 9.44 -7.36 24.70
N ARG A 462 9.33 -7.84 23.46
CA ARG A 462 8.12 -7.71 22.65
C ARG A 462 7.94 -8.92 21.77
N VAL A 463 6.69 -9.34 21.63
CA VAL A 463 6.26 -10.36 20.68
C VAL A 463 5.30 -9.71 19.68
N SER A 464 5.42 -10.06 18.41
CA SER A 464 4.56 -9.54 17.34
C SER A 464 3.12 -10.01 17.52
N SER A 465 2.16 -9.13 17.22
CA SER A 465 0.72 -9.43 17.29
C SER A 465 0.24 -10.39 16.21
N VAL A 466 1.12 -10.81 15.31
CA VAL A 466 0.84 -11.72 14.20
C VAL A 466 0.83 -13.19 14.64
N ILE A 467 1.43 -13.48 15.80
CA ILE A 467 1.57 -14.85 16.29
C ILE A 467 0.24 -15.30 16.93
N PRO A 468 -0.41 -16.35 16.41
CA PRO A 468 -1.62 -16.89 17.02
C PRO A 468 -1.28 -17.56 18.36
N LEU A 469 -2.08 -17.23 19.36
CA LEU A 469 -1.86 -17.63 20.75
C LEU A 469 -2.91 -18.59 21.29
N VAL A 470 -3.92 -18.91 20.47
CA VAL A 470 -5.01 -19.82 20.78
C VAL A 470 -5.21 -20.76 19.60
N GLU A 471 -5.50 -22.03 19.88
CA GLU A 471 -5.91 -22.98 18.85
C GLU A 471 -7.17 -22.44 18.14
N PHE A 472 -7.08 -22.29 16.82
CA PHE A 472 -8.21 -21.92 16.01
C PHE A 472 -9.24 -23.06 16.01
N SER A 473 -10.46 -22.77 16.49
CA SER A 473 -11.59 -23.70 16.40
C SER A 473 -12.50 -23.31 15.26
N ALA A 474 -12.60 -24.18 14.25
CA ALA A 474 -13.47 -23.98 13.07
C ALA A 474 -14.97 -23.81 13.42
N SER A 475 -15.38 -24.19 14.65
CA SER A 475 -16.75 -24.00 15.14
C SER A 475 -17.04 -22.58 15.67
N GLN A 476 -16.03 -21.76 15.96
CA GLN A 476 -16.25 -20.35 16.32
C GLN A 476 -16.39 -19.51 15.06
N LYS A 477 -17.61 -19.49 14.49
CA LYS A 477 -18.04 -18.55 13.45
C LYS A 477 -18.09 -17.12 14.00
N GLY A 478 -16.94 -16.52 14.19
CA GLY A 478 -16.79 -15.15 14.63
C GLY A 478 -15.32 -14.90 14.81
N GLY A 479 -14.77 -13.96 14.03
CA GLY A 479 -13.37 -13.55 14.08
C GLY A 479 -13.00 -13.00 15.44
N GLU A 480 -12.85 -13.86 16.44
CA GLU A 480 -11.93 -13.62 17.53
C GLU A 480 -10.56 -13.62 16.86
N GLY A 481 -10.11 -12.41 16.51
CA GLY A 481 -8.88 -12.19 15.77
C GLY A 481 -7.67 -12.72 16.53
N VAL A 482 -6.50 -12.36 16.04
CA VAL A 482 -5.19 -12.77 16.60
C VAL A 482 -5.05 -12.50 18.10
N PHE A 483 -5.94 -11.67 18.66
CA PHE A 483 -6.06 -11.35 20.08
C PHE A 483 -7.35 -11.91 20.70
N SER A 484 -7.20 -12.93 21.53
CA SER A 484 -8.31 -13.57 22.26
C SER A 484 -8.84 -12.70 23.42
N ARG A 485 -10.06 -12.99 23.89
CA ARG A 485 -10.66 -12.28 25.04
C ARG A 485 -9.74 -12.25 26.28
N LYS A 486 -9.06 -13.36 26.59
CA LYS A 486 -8.14 -13.43 27.74
C LYS A 486 -6.99 -12.42 27.63
N GLN A 487 -6.57 -12.10 26.42
CA GLN A 487 -5.50 -11.12 26.19
C GLN A 487 -6.03 -9.70 26.25
N TRP A 488 -7.25 -9.46 25.78
CA TRP A 488 -7.95 -8.18 25.99
C TRP A 488 -8.11 -7.88 27.47
N GLU A 489 -8.45 -8.87 28.29
CA GLU A 489 -8.54 -8.74 29.74
C GLU A 489 -7.17 -8.37 30.38
N VAL A 490 -6.08 -9.06 29.98
CA VAL A 490 -4.73 -8.71 30.47
C VAL A 490 -4.31 -7.29 30.04
N LEU A 491 -4.68 -6.87 28.83
CA LEU A 491 -4.39 -5.53 28.33
C LEU A 491 -5.20 -4.48 29.08
N GLU A 492 -6.49 -4.74 29.35
CA GLU A 492 -7.37 -3.87 30.13
C GLU A 492 -6.81 -3.62 31.53
N VAL A 493 -6.38 -4.68 32.23
CA VAL A 493 -5.77 -4.56 33.56
C VAL A 493 -4.50 -3.70 33.52
N LYS A 494 -3.61 -3.93 32.54
CA LYS A 494 -2.38 -3.15 32.38
C LYS A 494 -2.66 -1.68 32.06
N LEU A 495 -3.61 -1.42 31.18
CA LEU A 495 -4.00 -0.08 30.76
C LEU A 495 -4.71 0.66 31.91
N GLY A 496 -5.49 -0.04 32.72
CA GLY A 496 -6.05 0.46 33.97
C GLY A 496 -4.97 0.88 34.98
N ALA A 497 -3.99 0.01 35.22
CA ALA A 497 -2.85 0.33 36.09
C ALA A 497 -2.02 1.52 35.57
N TRP A 498 -1.81 1.61 34.26
CA TRP A 498 -1.15 2.75 33.62
C TRP A 498 -1.94 4.04 33.77
N ARG A 499 -3.24 3.99 33.55
CA ARG A 499 -4.14 5.13 33.76
C ARG A 499 -4.07 5.61 35.20
N GLU A 500 -4.10 4.71 36.17
CA GLU A 500 -4.02 5.06 37.58
C GLU A 500 -2.65 5.64 37.96
N SER A 501 -1.55 5.07 37.45
CA SER A 501 -0.20 5.60 37.66
C SER A 501 -0.04 7.02 37.09
N ILE A 502 -0.55 7.28 35.88
CA ILE A 502 -0.54 8.61 35.26
C ILE A 502 -1.40 9.59 36.07
N SER A 503 -2.59 9.17 36.52
CA SER A 503 -3.43 10.00 37.40
C SER A 503 -2.73 10.36 38.70
N ARG A 504 -2.06 9.39 39.35
CA ARG A 504 -1.28 9.64 40.58
C ARG A 504 -0.12 10.60 40.31
N MET A 505 0.60 10.48 39.19
CA MET A 505 1.65 11.42 38.81
C MET A 505 1.10 12.84 38.56
N LEU A 506 -0.07 12.96 37.93
CA LEU A 506 -0.72 14.26 37.73
C LEU A 506 -1.15 14.88 39.08
N GLU A 507 -1.64 14.06 40.01
CA GLU A 507 -1.99 14.50 41.36
C GLU A 507 -0.78 14.95 42.16
N THR A 508 0.34 14.20 42.12
CA THR A 508 1.58 14.58 42.82
C THR A 508 2.20 15.84 42.21
N LEU A 509 2.22 15.97 40.88
CA LEU A 509 2.67 17.19 40.21
C LEU A 509 1.76 18.38 40.52
N GLY A 510 0.44 18.17 40.57
CA GLY A 510 -0.52 19.21 40.96
C GLY A 510 -0.38 19.63 42.43
N ALA A 511 -0.14 18.67 43.33
CA ALA A 511 0.12 18.93 44.75
C ALA A 511 1.45 19.65 44.96
N ALA A 512 2.51 19.21 44.27
CA ALA A 512 3.82 19.86 44.30
C ALA A 512 3.74 21.29 43.76
N ALA A 513 3.00 21.53 42.66
CA ALA A 513 2.78 22.87 42.13
C ALA A 513 2.02 23.77 43.11
N LYS A 514 0.97 23.25 43.79
CA LYS A 514 0.25 24.00 44.83
C LYS A 514 1.14 24.29 46.04
N GLN A 515 1.96 23.34 46.48
CA GLN A 515 2.87 23.51 47.61
C GLN A 515 3.99 24.51 47.29
N GLN A 516 4.44 24.56 46.03
CA GLN A 516 5.38 25.56 45.54
C GLN A 516 4.74 26.96 45.46
N GLN A 517 3.47 27.07 45.09
CA GLN A 517 2.73 28.34 45.16
C GLN A 517 2.53 28.81 46.61
N VAL A 518 2.17 27.92 47.54
CA VAL A 518 1.97 28.28 48.96
C VAL A 518 3.29 28.69 49.61
N SER A 519 4.40 27.99 49.33
CA SER A 519 5.72 28.38 49.83
C SER A 519 6.19 29.72 49.24
N ASN A 520 5.97 29.98 47.96
CA ASN A 520 6.27 31.28 47.34
C ASN A 520 5.41 32.41 47.92
N ALA A 521 4.12 32.17 48.17
CA ALA A 521 3.23 33.15 48.79
C ALA A 521 3.60 33.42 50.26
N ALA A 522 3.98 32.39 51.01
CA ALA A 522 4.47 32.53 52.38
C ALA A 522 5.80 33.31 52.44
N ALA A 523 6.73 33.04 51.51
CA ALA A 523 7.98 33.78 51.40
C ALA A 523 7.74 35.27 51.07
N GLN A 524 6.78 35.58 50.19
CA GLN A 524 6.39 36.97 49.89
C GLN A 524 5.72 37.66 51.08
N ALA A 525 4.86 36.97 51.83
CA ALA A 525 4.23 37.53 53.03
C ALA A 525 5.24 37.84 54.13
N VAL A 526 6.24 36.98 54.34
CA VAL A 526 7.33 37.23 55.30
C VAL A 526 8.19 38.42 54.86
N ALA A 527 8.52 38.51 53.56
CA ALA A 527 9.26 39.65 53.02
C ALA A 527 8.50 40.98 53.19
N GLN A 528 7.18 40.99 52.99
CA GLN A 528 6.34 42.18 53.19
C GLN A 528 6.22 42.55 54.68
N ALA A 529 6.12 41.58 55.58
CA ALA A 529 6.08 41.84 57.03
C ALA A 529 7.40 42.44 57.54
N GLN A 530 8.54 41.95 57.05
CA GLN A 530 9.85 42.49 57.39
C GLN A 530 10.02 43.93 56.86
N ALA A 531 9.65 44.20 55.61
CA ALA A 531 9.68 45.54 55.05
C ALA A 531 8.76 46.53 55.80
N GLY A 532 7.59 46.07 56.25
CA GLY A 532 6.66 46.88 57.06
C GLY A 532 7.22 47.23 58.44
N SER A 533 7.92 46.29 59.09
CA SER A 533 8.57 46.53 60.38
C SER A 533 9.75 47.50 60.29
N GLU A 534 10.52 47.44 59.20
CA GLU A 534 11.63 48.37 58.95
C GLU A 534 11.13 49.80 58.70
N GLN A 535 10.02 49.96 57.97
CA GLN A 535 9.38 51.26 57.77
C GLN A 535 8.81 51.85 59.07
N GLN A 536 8.20 51.01 59.94
CA GLN A 536 7.72 51.46 61.25
C GLN A 536 8.86 51.88 62.18
N GLN A 537 9.99 51.14 62.18
CA GLN A 537 11.17 51.54 62.94
C GLN A 537 11.76 52.85 62.42
N GLN A 538 11.83 53.05 61.09
CA GLN A 538 12.29 54.32 60.52
C GLN A 538 11.36 55.48 60.85
N GLN A 539 10.04 55.29 60.84
CA GLN A 539 9.08 56.32 61.25
C GLN A 539 9.17 56.66 62.75
N GLN A 540 9.39 55.67 63.62
CA GLN A 540 9.61 55.92 65.06
C GLN A 540 10.93 56.64 65.32
N GLN A 541 11.99 56.33 64.56
CA GLN A 541 13.25 57.07 64.61
C GLN A 541 13.07 58.52 64.13
N HIS A 542 12.33 58.74 63.03
CA HIS A 542 12.03 60.10 62.58
C HIS A 542 11.16 60.89 63.57
N ALA A 543 10.15 60.26 64.18
CA ALA A 543 9.27 60.90 65.16
C ALA A 543 10.01 61.26 66.46
N SER A 544 10.91 60.38 66.93
CA SER A 544 11.74 60.66 68.11
C SER A 544 12.76 61.78 67.84
N VAL A 545 13.34 61.85 66.65
CA VAL A 545 14.22 62.96 66.25
C VAL A 545 13.44 64.28 66.16
N GLN A 546 12.21 64.28 65.66
CA GLN A 546 11.37 65.48 65.61
C GLN A 546 10.94 65.96 67.01
N GLN A 547 10.61 65.05 67.93
CA GLN A 547 10.33 65.41 69.33
C GLN A 547 11.56 65.97 70.05
N ALA A 548 12.75 65.44 69.78
CA ALA A 548 14.00 65.98 70.35
C ALA A 548 14.33 67.39 69.82
N GLN A 549 13.86 67.75 68.63
CA GLN A 549 14.04 69.08 68.05
C GLN A 549 13.02 70.13 68.54
N ALA A 550 11.90 69.71 69.14
CA ALA A 550 10.86 70.61 69.65
C ALA A 550 11.04 71.01 71.14
N VAL A 551 12.08 70.48 71.82
CA VAL A 551 12.39 70.72 73.24
C VAL A 551 13.62 71.63 73.42
N ASN A 552 14.20 72.13 72.33
CA ASN A 552 15.11 73.28 72.29
C ASN A 552 14.40 74.48 71.66
#